data_AF-A0A150UNS4-F1
#
_entry.id   AF-A0A150UNS4-F1
#
_cell.length_a   1.000
_cell.length_b   1.000
_cell.length_c   1.000
_cell.angle_alpha   90.00
_cell.angle_beta   90.00
_cell.angle_gamma   90.00
#
_symmetry.space_group_name_H-M   'P 1'
#
loop_
_entity.id
_entity.type
_entity.pdbx_description
1 polymer ?
#
loop_
_entity_poly.entity_id
_entity_poly.type
_entity_poly.pdbx_seq_one_letter_code
_entity_poly.pdbx_strand_id
1 'polypeptide(L)'
;ITTGDNGNDYRKARSITHPSYNCIVPSPTSPSTRPRTLLYLRRDLGLELAQKDLGDSDLQSIDIRDKRNQLTLLNIYNERDVNNIWTLDRTLYKLPIPKSTILLGDFNIHYPVWEPSTEGSRL
;
A
#
# COMPACT_ATOMS: atom_id res chain seq x y z
N ILE A 1 -25.91 26.75 4.42
CA ILE A 1 -25.56 26.13 3.11
C ILE A 1 -24.33 26.86 2.59
N THR A 2 -23.42 26.13 1.94
CA THR A 2 -21.99 26.40 1.61
C THR A 2 -20.99 26.27 2.76
N THR A 3 -20.61 25.04 3.11
CA THR A 3 -19.27 24.74 3.65
C THR A 3 -18.38 24.34 2.48
N GLY A 4 -17.44 25.21 2.12
CA GLY A 4 -16.39 24.91 1.16
C GLY A 4 -15.54 23.74 1.65
N ASP A 5 -15.14 22.92 0.70
CA ASP A 5 -14.21 21.80 0.86
C ASP A 5 -12.86 22.32 1.37
N ASN A 6 -12.70 22.39 2.70
CA ASN A 6 -11.41 22.60 3.33
C ASN A 6 -10.62 21.31 3.15
N GLY A 7 -9.94 21.18 2.01
CA GLY A 7 -9.21 19.98 1.61
C GLY A 7 -8.38 19.40 2.76
N ASN A 8 -8.66 18.13 3.10
CA ASN A 8 -7.95 17.42 4.16
C ASN A 8 -6.45 17.40 3.90
N ASP A 9 -5.64 17.77 4.90
CA ASP A 9 -4.19 17.61 4.87
C ASP A 9 -3.80 16.19 5.33
N TYR A 10 -3.61 15.30 4.37
CA TYR A 10 -3.28 13.91 4.62
C TYR A 10 -1.83 13.68 5.06
N ARG A 11 -0.97 14.71 5.12
CA ARG A 11 0.37 14.59 5.74
C ARG A 11 0.32 14.19 7.20
N LYS A 12 -0.84 14.38 7.84
CA LYS A 12 -1.10 13.96 9.22
C LYS A 12 -2.03 12.74 9.30
N ALA A 13 -2.22 12.01 8.19
CA ALA A 13 -3.09 10.84 8.16
C ALA A 13 -2.69 9.86 9.27
N ARG A 14 -3.68 9.49 10.10
CA ARG A 14 -3.53 8.49 11.15
C ARG A 14 -4.63 7.46 11.00
N SER A 15 -4.30 6.23 11.40
CA SER A 15 -5.26 5.15 11.54
C SER A 15 -5.43 4.80 13.03
N ILE A 16 -6.24 3.79 13.31
CA ILE A 16 -6.55 3.34 14.67
C ILE A 16 -5.26 2.88 15.37
N THR A 17 -4.90 3.51 16.48
CA THR A 17 -3.71 3.12 17.24
C THR A 17 -4.02 1.98 18.20
N HIS A 18 -3.12 0.99 18.28
CA HIS A 18 -3.19 -0.09 19.27
C HIS A 18 -1.86 -0.23 20.03
N PRO A 19 -1.84 -0.40 21.37
CA PRO A 19 -0.60 -0.47 22.15
C PRO A 19 0.39 -1.55 21.70
N SER A 20 -0.11 -2.69 21.21
CA SER A 20 0.71 -3.81 20.75
C SER A 20 1.24 -3.66 19.31
N TYR A 21 0.83 -2.62 18.56
CA TYR A 21 1.16 -2.47 17.16
C TYR A 21 1.78 -1.10 16.83
N ASN A 22 2.71 -1.10 15.88
CA ASN A 22 3.16 0.08 15.16
C ASN A 22 2.34 0.20 13.88
N CYS A 23 1.67 1.34 13.70
CA CYS A 23 0.97 1.68 12.46
C CYS A 23 1.95 2.40 11.54
N ILE A 24 2.10 1.90 10.32
CA ILE A 24 3.01 2.43 9.30
C ILE A 24 2.16 2.87 8.10
N VAL A 25 2.20 4.16 7.80
CA VAL A 25 1.41 4.80 6.75
C VAL A 25 2.40 5.34 5.69
N PRO A 26 2.10 5.24 4.38
CA PRO A 26 2.96 5.81 3.34
C PRO A 26 3.07 7.32 3.54
N SER A 27 4.24 7.88 3.24
CA SER A 27 4.36 9.32 3.08
C SER A 27 3.45 9.76 1.93
N PRO A 28 2.48 10.66 2.15
CA PRO A 28 1.63 11.13 1.07
C PRO A 28 2.45 11.99 0.11
N THR A 29 2.26 11.77 -1.19
CA THR A 29 2.94 12.50 -2.27
C THR A 29 2.42 13.93 -2.43
N SER A 30 1.23 14.22 -1.91
CA SER A 30 0.60 15.54 -1.87
C SER A 30 -0.26 15.66 -0.61
N PRO A 31 -0.45 16.86 -0.04
CA PRO A 31 -1.39 17.09 1.06
C PRO A 31 -2.81 16.60 0.75
N SER A 32 -3.24 16.63 -0.51
CA SER A 32 -4.59 16.23 -0.93
C SER A 32 -4.73 14.74 -1.21
N THR A 33 -3.64 13.98 -1.25
CA THR A 33 -3.69 12.55 -1.58
C THR A 33 -3.76 11.73 -0.31
N ARG A 34 -4.92 11.09 -0.10
CA ARG A 34 -5.12 10.16 1.00
C ARG A 34 -4.34 8.86 0.73
N PRO A 35 -3.47 8.41 1.64
CA PRO A 35 -2.87 7.08 1.54
C PRO A 35 -3.95 6.00 1.65
N ARG A 36 -3.93 5.03 0.74
CA ARG A 36 -4.93 3.94 0.68
C ARG A 36 -4.41 2.61 1.24
N THR A 37 -3.12 2.56 1.54
CA THR A 37 -2.45 1.43 2.18
C THR A 37 -1.96 1.81 3.57
N LEU A 38 -1.86 0.82 4.45
CA LEU A 38 -1.20 0.91 5.75
C LEU A 38 -0.75 -0.47 6.19
N LEU A 39 0.17 -0.54 7.14
CA LEU A 39 0.60 -1.78 7.77
C LEU A 39 0.59 -1.66 9.29
N TYR A 40 0.12 -2.70 9.98
CA TYR A 40 0.29 -2.86 11.42
C TYR A 40 1.34 -3.92 11.69
N LEU A 41 2.44 -3.53 12.35
CA LEU A 41 3.42 -4.50 12.84
C LEU A 41 3.32 -4.64 14.36
N ARG A 42 3.24 -5.87 14.85
CA ARG A 42 3.27 -6.16 16.28
C ARG A 42 4.65 -5.85 16.88
N ARG A 43 4.69 -5.12 18.00
CA ARG A 43 5.91 -4.55 18.59
C ARG A 43 6.87 -5.58 19.22
N ASP A 44 6.35 -6.70 19.69
CA ASP A 44 7.07 -7.73 20.44
C ASP A 44 7.70 -8.82 19.55
N LEU A 45 7.72 -8.63 18.22
CA LEU A 45 8.29 -9.60 17.28
C LEU A 45 9.82 -9.52 17.18
N GLY A 46 10.46 -8.46 17.68
CA GLY A 46 11.92 -8.28 17.59
C GLY A 46 12.44 -8.12 16.16
N LEU A 47 11.60 -7.59 15.26
CA LEU A 47 11.91 -7.37 13.84
C LEU A 47 12.33 -5.93 13.60
N GLU A 48 13.32 -5.74 12.72
CA GLU A 48 13.70 -4.43 12.19
C GLU A 48 12.87 -4.10 10.95
N LEU A 49 12.50 -2.82 10.80
CA LEU A 49 11.74 -2.33 9.65
C LEU A 49 12.46 -1.19 8.96
N ALA A 50 12.46 -1.23 7.64
CA ALA A 50 12.84 -0.12 6.79
C ALA A 50 11.78 0.08 5.71
N GLN A 51 11.05 1.18 5.81
CA GLN A 51 10.13 1.62 4.74
C GLN A 51 10.93 2.31 3.63
N LYS A 52 10.67 1.94 2.39
CA LYS A 52 11.20 2.62 1.20
C LYS A 52 10.13 3.54 0.63
N ASP A 53 10.54 4.77 0.33
CA ASP A 53 9.68 5.70 -0.41
C ASP A 53 9.72 5.35 -1.89
N LEU A 54 8.55 5.01 -2.44
CA LEU A 54 8.37 4.68 -3.85
C LEU A 54 7.82 5.86 -4.66
N GLY A 55 7.59 7.02 -4.02
CA GLY A 55 6.95 8.16 -4.67
C GLY A 55 5.46 7.91 -4.98
N ASP A 56 4.85 6.97 -4.26
CA ASP A 56 3.51 6.47 -4.54
C ASP A 56 2.80 6.05 -3.25
N SER A 57 1.68 6.70 -2.93
CA SER A 57 0.94 6.46 -1.69
C SER A 57 0.00 5.24 -1.72
N ASP A 58 -0.19 4.59 -2.88
CA ASP A 58 -0.99 3.36 -2.95
C ASP A 58 -0.12 2.09 -3.07
N LEU A 59 1.20 2.22 -2.99
CA LEU A 59 2.13 1.08 -2.93
C LEU A 59 3.17 1.29 -1.82
N GLN A 60 3.09 0.51 -0.75
CA GLN A 60 4.11 0.50 0.30
C GLN A 60 5.17 -0.57 0.04
N SER A 61 6.44 -0.20 0.16
CA SER A 61 7.54 -1.15 0.29
C SER A 61 8.13 -1.09 1.69
N ILE A 62 8.10 -2.23 2.38
CA ILE A 62 8.64 -2.38 3.73
C ILE A 62 9.55 -3.59 3.74
N ASP A 63 10.84 -3.36 4.00
CA ASP A 63 11.77 -4.44 4.32
C ASP A 63 11.58 -4.78 5.80
N ILE A 64 11.31 -6.06 6.09
CA ILE A 64 11.26 -6.64 7.43
C ILE A 64 12.45 -7.57 7.57
N ARG A 65 13.21 -7.43 8.65
CA ARG A 65 14.43 -8.19 8.88
C ARG A 65 14.47 -8.77 10.29
N ASP A 66 14.96 -10.00 10.39
CA ASP A 66 15.52 -10.54 11.63
C ASP A 66 17.05 -10.63 11.50
N LYS A 67 17.73 -11.30 12.43
CA LYS A 67 19.20 -11.42 12.44
C LYS A 67 19.78 -12.20 11.24
N ARG A 68 18.97 -12.96 10.49
CA ARG A 68 19.40 -13.92 9.45
C ARG A 68 18.58 -13.81 8.17
N ASN A 69 17.37 -13.28 8.23
CA ASN A 69 16.41 -13.27 7.14
C ASN A 69 15.96 -11.84 6.84
N GLN A 70 15.70 -11.60 5.56
CA GLN A 70 15.05 -10.40 5.07
C GLN A 70 13.88 -10.78 4.17
N LEU A 71 12.75 -10.12 4.37
CA LEU A 71 11.58 -10.18 3.52
C LEU A 71 11.16 -8.77 3.12
N THR A 72 10.80 -8.59 1.86
CA THR A 72 10.18 -7.34 1.37
C THR A 72 8.67 -7.55 1.32
N LEU A 73 7.91 -6.65 1.92
CA LEU A 73 6.47 -6.56 1.72
C LEU A 73 6.17 -5.44 0.72
N LEU A 74 5.41 -5.77 -0.31
CA LEU A 74 4.81 -4.81 -1.23
C LEU A 74 3.29 -4.83 -1.00
N ASN A 75 2.77 -3.83 -0.27
CA ASN A 75 1.33 -3.70 0.00
C ASN A 75 0.71 -2.71 -0.98
N ILE A 76 -0.18 -3.18 -1.86
CA ILE A 76 -0.76 -2.41 -2.95
C ILE A 76 -2.26 -2.16 -2.75
N TYR A 77 -2.69 -0.97 -3.13
CA TYR A 77 -4.08 -0.70 -3.49
C TYR A 77 -4.09 -0.20 -4.94
N ASN A 78 -4.65 -0.99 -5.86
CA ASN A 78 -4.63 -0.66 -7.28
C ASN A 78 -5.76 0.31 -7.63
N GLU A 79 -5.39 1.57 -7.85
CA GLU A 79 -6.31 2.67 -8.09
C GLU A 79 -5.82 3.53 -9.25
N ARG A 80 -6.76 4.23 -9.88
CA ARG A 80 -6.43 5.21 -10.92
C ARG A 80 -6.09 6.56 -10.31
N ASP A 81 -5.06 7.20 -10.84
CA ASP A 81 -4.74 8.59 -10.52
C ASP A 81 -5.65 9.57 -11.31
N VAL A 82 -5.38 10.88 -11.18
CA VAL A 82 -6.11 11.93 -11.90
C VAL A 82 -5.97 11.86 -13.42
N ASN A 83 -4.93 11.16 -13.92
CA ASN A 83 -4.68 10.93 -15.33
C ASN A 83 -5.23 9.57 -15.80
N ASN A 84 -6.01 8.88 -14.96
CA ASN A 84 -6.61 7.58 -15.23
C ASN A 84 -5.56 6.45 -15.41
N ILE A 85 -4.38 6.57 -14.79
CA ILE A 85 -3.30 5.58 -14.82
C ILE A 85 -3.32 4.75 -13.53
N TRP A 86 -3.25 3.42 -13.67
CA TRP A 86 -3.29 2.48 -12.55
C TRP A 86 -2.00 2.47 -11.71
N THR A 87 -2.11 2.09 -10.43
CA THR A 87 -0.97 1.86 -9.52
C THR A 87 0.06 0.89 -10.10
N LEU A 88 -0.42 -0.15 -10.76
CA LEU A 88 0.44 -1.15 -11.39
C LEU A 88 1.36 -0.54 -12.45
N ASP A 89 0.79 0.27 -13.35
CA ASP A 89 1.50 0.90 -14.48
C ASP A 89 2.41 2.04 -14.05
N ARG A 90 1.95 2.85 -13.09
CA ARG A 90 2.74 4.00 -12.63
C ARG A 90 3.96 3.56 -11.83
N THR A 91 3.87 2.48 -11.05
CA THR A 91 4.93 2.08 -10.11
C THR A 91 5.30 0.59 -10.19
N LEU A 92 4.39 -0.35 -9.89
CA LEU A 92 4.78 -1.76 -9.65
C LEU A 92 5.58 -2.39 -10.80
N TYR A 93 5.14 -2.23 -12.05
CA TYR A 93 5.80 -2.82 -13.22
C TYR A 93 7.21 -2.25 -13.50
N LYS A 94 7.55 -1.12 -12.89
CA LYS A 94 8.87 -0.48 -13.03
C LYS A 94 9.83 -0.87 -11.90
N LEU A 95 9.34 -1.54 -10.85
CA LEU A 95 10.16 -1.89 -9.69
C LEU A 95 10.97 -3.17 -9.95
N PRO A 96 12.28 -3.18 -9.63
CA PRO A 96 13.01 -4.42 -9.50
C PRO A 96 12.49 -5.17 -8.26
N ILE A 97 11.79 -6.29 -8.46
CA ILE A 97 11.23 -7.09 -7.37
C ILE A 97 12.30 -8.04 -6.80
N PRO A 98 12.70 -7.90 -5.51
CA PRO A 98 13.65 -8.82 -4.88
C PRO A 98 13.10 -10.26 -4.80
N LYS A 99 13.97 -11.26 -4.76
CA LYS A 99 13.56 -12.68 -4.67
C LYS A 99 12.69 -13.00 -3.45
N SER A 100 13.00 -12.42 -2.29
CA SER A 100 12.25 -12.61 -1.04
C SER A 100 11.22 -11.50 -0.87
N THR A 101 10.15 -11.56 -1.66
CA THR A 101 9.08 -10.56 -1.66
C THR A 101 7.71 -11.21 -1.52
N ILE A 102 6.87 -10.64 -0.65
CA ILE A 102 5.43 -10.87 -0.68
C ILE A 102 4.77 -9.62 -1.28
N LEU A 103 4.10 -9.81 -2.41
CA LEU A 103 3.18 -8.83 -2.98
C LEU A 103 1.77 -9.15 -2.48
N LEU A 104 1.10 -8.17 -1.88
CA LEU A 104 -0.20 -8.34 -1.22
C LEU A 104 -1.02 -7.05 -1.30
N GLY A 105 -2.31 -7.16 -1.04
CA GLY A 105 -3.23 -6.01 -0.96
C GLY A 105 -4.45 -6.20 -1.84
N ASP A 106 -5.08 -5.10 -2.20
CA ASP A 106 -6.25 -5.08 -3.07
C ASP A 106 -5.84 -4.66 -4.49
N PHE A 107 -5.88 -5.62 -5.41
CA PHE A 107 -5.53 -5.37 -6.80
C PHE A 107 -6.67 -4.79 -7.62
N ASN A 108 -7.90 -4.78 -7.11
CA ASN A 108 -9.07 -4.29 -7.84
C ASN A 108 -9.15 -4.85 -9.28
N ILE A 109 -8.75 -6.12 -9.47
CA ILE A 109 -8.80 -6.84 -10.74
C ILE A 109 -9.37 -8.24 -10.52
N HIS A 110 -10.17 -8.69 -11.48
CA HIS A 110 -10.66 -10.06 -11.55
C HIS A 110 -9.69 -10.92 -12.35
N TYR A 111 -9.30 -12.07 -11.81
CA TYR A 111 -8.43 -13.02 -12.50
C TYR A 111 -8.94 -14.45 -12.30
N PRO A 112 -9.12 -15.24 -13.37
CA PRO A 112 -9.77 -16.54 -13.27
C PRO A 112 -9.11 -17.53 -12.28
N VAL A 113 -7.79 -17.47 -12.14
CA VAL A 113 -7.05 -18.40 -11.28
C VAL A 113 -7.31 -18.16 -9.79
N TRP A 114 -7.58 -16.92 -9.38
CA TRP A 114 -7.83 -16.57 -7.97
C TRP A 114 -9.31 -16.27 -7.68
N GLU A 115 -10.14 -16.15 -8.71
CA GLU A 115 -11.57 -15.89 -8.61
C GLU A 115 -12.33 -16.61 -9.75
N PRO A 116 -12.46 -17.95 -9.64
CA PRO A 116 -13.00 -18.79 -10.73
C PRO A 116 -14.45 -18.46 -11.13
N SER A 117 -15.21 -17.85 -10.21
CA SER A 117 -16.60 -17.44 -10.47
C SER A 117 -16.74 -16.31 -11.51
N THR A 118 -15.65 -15.67 -11.90
CA THR A 118 -15.66 -14.56 -12.87
C THR A 118 -15.60 -15.00 -14.34
N GLU A 119 -15.46 -16.31 -14.61
CA GLU A 119 -15.50 -16.84 -15.98
C GLU A 119 -16.86 -16.64 -16.67
N GLY A 120 -17.93 -16.37 -15.92
CA GLY A 120 -19.29 -16.14 -16.44
C GLY A 120 -19.74 -14.68 -16.56
N SER A 121 -18.95 -13.71 -16.09
CA SER A 121 -19.36 -12.29 -16.00
C SER A 121 -18.72 -11.38 -17.05
N ARG A 122 -18.17 -11.94 -18.13
CA ARG A 122 -17.72 -11.19 -19.31
C ARG A 122 -18.86 -11.00 -20.31
N LEU A 123 -19.63 -9.93 -20.16
CA LEU A 123 -20.34 -9.23 -21.24
C LEU A 123 -20.18 -7.72 -21.03
#